data_AF-A0A840DDD9-F1
#
_entry.id   AF-A0A840DDD9-F1
#
_cell.length_a   1.000
_cell.length_b   1.000
_cell.length_c   1.000
_cell.angle_alpha   90.00
_cell.angle_beta   90.00
_cell.angle_gamma   90.00
#
_symmetry.space_group_name_H-M   'P 1'
#
loop_
_entity.id
_entity.type
_entity.pdbx_description
1 polymer ?
#
loop_
_entity_poly.entity_id
_entity_poly.type
_entity_poly.pdbx_seq_one_letter_code
_entity_poly.pdbx_strand_id
1 'polypeptide(L)'
;MLGKTKALIIGAVAALLTPFAATPVHAQTFTLDFSDRSSYTAFAANAQALNLGNSDLATESLDALSLATTADAVAATHTFDVAAAIAAAKSEVGTSRPTGWSQPGECVISANRWLRAGGSNWVSSGSPVTTYSQAKRLPLSAALPGDVIQFENLAYPDSWATGVHTMLVVGVNDDGTYHIIHSNFSGAGLVTEELNFKITPPAGFQAVAWRF
;
A
#
# COMPACT_ATOMS: atom_id res chain seq x y z
N MET A 1 36.61 -44.28 -34.93
CA MET A 1 36.28 -44.15 -36.37
C MET A 1 34.79 -44.25 -36.52
N LEU A 2 34.20 -43.29 -37.26
CA LEU A 2 32.81 -43.19 -37.74
C LEU A 2 31.72 -43.05 -36.66
N GLY A 3 30.75 -42.14 -36.72
CA GLY A 3 30.36 -41.16 -37.74
C GLY A 3 29.03 -40.53 -37.30
N LYS A 4 28.87 -39.23 -37.57
CA LYS A 4 27.77 -38.33 -37.16
C LYS A 4 26.43 -38.73 -37.78
N THR A 5 25.31 -38.46 -37.12
CA THR A 5 24.20 -37.65 -37.70
C THR A 5 23.33 -37.02 -36.60
N LYS A 6 23.20 -35.69 -36.63
CA LYS A 6 22.24 -34.89 -35.85
C LYS A 6 20.97 -34.76 -36.69
N ALA A 7 19.79 -35.01 -36.12
CA ALA A 7 18.52 -34.66 -36.73
C ALA A 7 18.01 -33.34 -36.13
N LEU A 8 17.80 -32.38 -37.03
CA LEU A 8 17.22 -31.05 -36.84
C LEU A 8 15.70 -31.18 -36.97
N ILE A 9 14.92 -30.74 -35.99
CA ILE A 9 13.46 -30.59 -36.14
C ILE A 9 13.12 -29.10 -36.00
N ILE A 10 12.80 -28.49 -37.14
CA ILE A 10 12.21 -27.16 -37.27
C ILE A 10 10.69 -27.35 -37.26
N GLY A 11 10.01 -26.75 -36.29
CA GLY A 11 8.55 -26.69 -36.22
C GLY A 11 8.09 -25.24 -36.33
N ALA A 12 7.55 -24.87 -37.49
CA ALA A 12 6.96 -23.56 -37.76
C ALA A 12 5.61 -23.43 -37.05
N VAL A 13 5.41 -22.33 -36.31
CA VAL A 13 4.08 -21.92 -35.81
C VAL A 13 3.66 -20.70 -36.64
N ALA A 14 2.62 -20.89 -37.44
CA ALA A 14 2.05 -19.89 -38.32
C ALA A 14 1.28 -18.83 -37.52
N ALA A 15 1.50 -17.57 -37.88
CA ALA A 15 0.77 -16.41 -37.39
C ALA A 15 -0.68 -16.40 -37.92
N LEU A 16 -1.65 -16.28 -37.02
CA LEU A 16 -3.01 -15.83 -37.36
C LEU A 16 -3.11 -14.33 -37.05
N LEU A 17 -3.13 -13.52 -38.10
CA LEU A 17 -3.57 -12.13 -38.08
C LEU A 17 -5.07 -12.09 -38.41
N THR A 18 -5.89 -11.65 -37.46
CA THR A 18 -7.29 -11.28 -37.72
C THR A 18 -7.38 -9.76 -37.88
N PRO A 19 -8.00 -9.24 -38.96
CA PRO A 19 -8.33 -7.83 -39.05
C PRO A 19 -9.75 -7.61 -38.51
N PHE A 20 -9.89 -6.86 -37.42
CA PHE A 20 -11.16 -6.21 -37.06
C PHE A 20 -11.10 -4.74 -37.51
N ALA A 21 -11.51 -4.49 -38.75
CA ALA A 21 -11.89 -3.16 -39.20
C ALA A 21 -13.40 -3.01 -38.98
N ALA A 22 -13.79 -2.29 -37.93
CA ALA A 22 -15.14 -1.77 -37.77
C ALA A 22 -15.08 -0.25 -37.91
N THR A 23 -15.59 0.27 -39.02
CA THR A 23 -15.85 1.69 -39.19
C THR A 23 -17.15 2.04 -38.44
N PRO A 24 -17.19 3.10 -37.62
CA PRO A 24 -18.46 3.63 -37.14
C PRO A 24 -19.03 4.55 -38.23
N VAL A 25 -19.94 4.00 -39.05
CA VAL A 25 -20.88 4.80 -39.85
C VAL A 25 -22.12 5.04 -38.98
N HIS A 26 -22.47 6.32 -38.80
CA HIS A 26 -23.59 6.90 -38.04
C HIS A 26 -23.26 7.43 -36.62
N ALA A 27 -22.64 8.62 -36.56
CA ALA A 27 -22.90 9.55 -35.47
C ALA A 27 -24.21 10.28 -35.78
N GLN A 28 -25.29 9.95 -35.06
CA GLN A 28 -26.48 10.81 -35.05
C GLN A 28 -26.18 12.02 -34.16
N THR A 29 -26.28 13.23 -34.72
CA THR A 29 -26.24 14.47 -33.95
C THR A 29 -27.51 14.56 -33.12
N PHE A 30 -27.39 14.27 -31.83
CA PHE A 30 -28.43 14.60 -30.85
C PHE A 30 -28.23 16.05 -30.41
N THR A 31 -29.07 16.96 -30.92
CA THR A 31 -29.17 18.32 -30.39
C THR A 31 -30.03 18.25 -29.13
N LEU A 32 -29.38 18.39 -27.97
CA LEU A 32 -30.09 18.59 -26.70
C LEU A 32 -30.68 20.00 -26.69
N ASP A 33 -32.00 20.09 -26.82
CA ASP A 33 -32.76 21.31 -26.57
C ASP A 33 -32.98 21.43 -25.05
N PHE A 34 -32.38 22.44 -24.43
CA PHE A 34 -32.49 22.74 -23.01
C PHE A 34 -33.49 23.87 -22.71
N SER A 35 -34.30 24.27 -23.69
CA SER A 35 -35.21 25.41 -23.55
C SER A 35 -36.46 25.10 -22.72
N ASP A 36 -36.70 23.83 -22.37
CA ASP A 36 -38.00 23.38 -21.83
C ASP A 36 -37.93 22.70 -20.45
N ARG A 37 -37.03 23.16 -19.57
CA ARG A 37 -36.97 22.71 -18.16
C ARG A 37 -36.94 23.86 -17.17
N SER A 38 -38.00 24.64 -17.14
CA SER A 38 -38.24 25.70 -16.14
C SER A 38 -38.80 25.18 -14.80
N SER A 39 -38.72 23.87 -14.52
CA SER A 39 -39.18 23.30 -13.24
C SER A 39 -38.25 22.24 -12.64
N TYR A 40 -36.93 22.47 -12.71
CA TYR A 40 -35.98 21.73 -11.87
C TYR A 40 -35.57 22.61 -10.68
N THR A 41 -36.08 22.28 -9.50
CA THR A 41 -35.47 22.74 -8.23
C THR A 41 -34.12 22.05 -8.12
N ALA A 42 -33.04 22.80 -8.33
CA ALA A 42 -31.70 22.35 -8.04
C ALA A 42 -31.61 21.98 -6.56
N PHE A 43 -31.41 20.70 -6.25
CA PHE A 43 -30.83 20.35 -4.96
C PHE A 43 -29.45 20.99 -4.92
N ALA A 44 -29.20 21.81 -3.89
CA ALA A 44 -27.87 22.34 -3.65
C ALA A 44 -26.92 21.15 -3.51
N ALA A 45 -26.09 20.90 -4.53
CA ALA A 45 -24.92 20.09 -4.36
C ALA A 45 -24.16 20.72 -3.19
N ASN A 46 -23.89 19.95 -2.14
CA ASN A 46 -22.93 20.37 -1.13
C ASN A 46 -21.65 20.66 -1.91
N ALA A 47 -21.33 21.95 -2.07
CA ALA A 47 -20.13 22.36 -2.73
C ALA A 47 -18.98 21.76 -1.91
N GLN A 48 -18.32 20.75 -2.48
CA GLN A 48 -17.00 20.35 -1.99
C GLN A 48 -16.08 21.52 -2.31
N ALA A 49 -15.95 22.43 -1.35
CA ALA A 49 -14.96 23.48 -1.41
C ALA A 49 -13.60 22.80 -1.19
N LEU A 50 -12.72 22.92 -2.17
CA LEU A 50 -11.31 22.62 -2.00
C LEU A 50 -10.76 23.55 -0.90
N ASN A 51 -10.66 23.04 0.32
CA ASN A 51 -10.12 23.78 1.45
C ASN A 51 -8.59 23.73 1.39
N LEU A 52 -7.98 24.79 0.85
CA LEU A 52 -6.52 24.97 0.81
C LEU A 52 -5.96 25.52 2.14
N GLY A 53 -6.62 25.25 3.27
CA GLY A 53 -6.22 25.72 4.58
C GLY A 53 -4.84 25.19 4.98
N ASN A 54 -3.81 25.98 4.69
CA ASN A 54 -2.42 25.88 5.17
C ASN A 54 -1.86 24.45 5.27
N SER A 55 -2.11 23.60 4.29
CA SER A 55 -1.24 22.45 4.06
C SER A 55 0.02 22.98 3.41
N ASP A 56 1.16 22.88 4.11
CA ASP A 56 2.47 23.19 3.55
C ASP A 56 2.81 22.10 2.51
N LEU A 57 2.30 22.29 1.29
CA LEU A 57 2.50 21.43 0.13
C LEU A 57 3.99 21.29 -0.25
N ALA A 58 4.89 22.01 0.40
CA ALA A 58 6.33 21.86 0.20
C ALA A 58 6.93 20.64 0.92
N THR A 59 6.21 20.03 1.88
CA THR A 59 6.70 18.83 2.62
C THR A 59 6.10 17.51 2.16
N GLU A 60 5.02 17.53 1.38
CA GLU A 60 4.47 16.31 0.77
C GLU A 60 4.90 16.26 -0.71
N SER A 61 5.72 15.28 -1.06
CA SER A 61 6.13 15.07 -2.45
C SER A 61 4.89 14.99 -3.35
N LEU A 62 4.84 15.81 -4.40
CA LEU A 62 3.79 15.76 -5.43
C LEU A 62 3.67 14.37 -6.06
N ASP A 63 4.74 13.57 -6.04
CA ASP A 63 4.72 12.17 -6.48
C ASP A 63 3.89 11.29 -5.54
N ALA A 64 3.90 11.58 -4.23
CA ALA A 64 3.08 10.87 -3.25
C ALA A 64 1.58 11.20 -3.42
N LEU A 65 1.22 12.44 -3.72
CA LEU A 65 -0.17 12.84 -4.02
C LEU A 65 -0.67 12.27 -5.35
N SER A 66 0.18 12.26 -6.38
CA SER A 66 -0.16 11.73 -7.72
C SER A 66 -0.41 10.22 -7.68
N LEU A 67 0.39 9.46 -6.92
CA LEU A 67 0.21 8.02 -6.77
C LEU A 67 -1.02 7.67 -5.91
N ALA A 68 -1.33 8.49 -4.90
CA ALA A 68 -2.44 8.30 -3.96
C ALA A 68 -3.84 8.54 -4.54
N THR A 69 -3.95 9.29 -5.65
CA THR A 69 -5.24 9.77 -6.19
C THR A 69 -5.77 8.95 -7.37
N THR A 70 -5.05 7.93 -7.82
CA THR A 70 -5.60 7.00 -8.82
C THR A 70 -6.54 6.00 -8.14
N ALA A 71 -7.77 5.84 -8.64
CA ALA A 71 -8.74 4.86 -8.10
C ALA A 71 -8.17 3.42 -8.07
N ASP A 72 -7.26 3.10 -8.99
CA ASP A 72 -6.50 1.84 -9.03
C ASP A 72 -5.48 1.69 -7.89
N ALA A 73 -5.12 2.78 -7.20
CA ALA A 73 -4.29 2.73 -6.01
C ALA A 73 -5.01 2.21 -4.78
N VAL A 74 -6.26 2.62 -4.60
CA VAL A 74 -7.08 2.20 -3.46
C VAL A 74 -7.64 0.79 -3.66
N ALA A 75 -7.81 0.35 -4.92
CA ALA A 75 -8.38 -0.95 -5.29
C ALA A 75 -7.41 -2.15 -5.15
N ALA A 76 -6.12 -1.94 -4.85
CA ALA A 76 -5.18 -3.04 -4.68
C ALA A 76 -5.59 -3.90 -3.48
N THR A 77 -5.84 -5.20 -3.73
CA THR A 77 -6.13 -6.19 -2.69
C THR A 77 -4.85 -6.88 -2.25
N HIS A 78 -4.83 -7.38 -1.02
CA HIS A 78 -3.71 -8.17 -0.53
C HIS A 78 -3.49 -9.46 -1.32
N THR A 79 -2.24 -9.86 -1.50
CA THR A 79 -1.88 -11.13 -2.18
C THR A 79 -1.66 -12.30 -1.23
N PHE A 80 -1.90 -12.10 0.07
CA PHE A 80 -1.69 -13.06 1.14
C PHE A 80 -2.94 -13.20 2.04
N ASP A 81 -2.96 -14.22 2.90
CA ASP A 81 -4.02 -14.42 3.89
C ASP A 81 -3.86 -13.42 5.05
N VAL A 82 -4.61 -12.32 4.95
CA VAL A 82 -4.65 -11.25 5.96
C VAL A 82 -5.12 -11.79 7.31
N ALA A 83 -6.12 -12.68 7.34
CA ALA A 83 -6.65 -13.19 8.60
C ALA A 83 -5.61 -14.04 9.34
N ALA A 84 -4.86 -14.88 8.62
CA ALA A 84 -3.76 -15.65 9.18
C ALA A 84 -2.61 -14.76 9.67
N ALA A 85 -2.24 -13.71 8.93
CA ALA A 85 -1.22 -12.76 9.37
C ALA A 85 -1.62 -12.02 10.66
N ILE A 86 -2.87 -11.54 10.73
CA ILE A 86 -3.41 -10.87 11.93
C ILE A 86 -3.48 -11.85 13.11
N ALA A 87 -3.90 -13.10 12.88
CA ALA A 87 -3.94 -14.13 13.91
C ALA A 87 -2.53 -14.43 14.46
N ALA A 88 -1.51 -14.49 13.59
CA ALA A 88 -0.12 -14.65 13.99
C ALA A 88 0.35 -13.48 14.87
N ALA A 89 0.07 -12.24 14.47
CA ALA A 89 0.42 -11.06 15.26
C ALA A 89 -0.26 -11.06 16.64
N LYS A 90 -1.58 -11.34 16.68
CA LYS A 90 -2.35 -11.45 17.93
C LYS A 90 -1.82 -12.54 18.86
N SER A 91 -1.35 -13.66 18.32
CA SER A 91 -0.76 -14.74 19.12
C SER A 91 0.52 -14.35 19.86
N GLU A 92 1.19 -13.27 19.42
CA GLU A 92 2.43 -12.79 20.01
C GLU A 92 2.23 -11.61 20.98
N VAL A 93 1.02 -11.04 21.07
CA VAL A 93 0.76 -9.90 21.98
C VAL A 93 1.12 -10.26 23.42
N GLY A 94 1.85 -9.37 24.09
CA GLY A 94 2.37 -9.58 25.45
C GLY A 94 3.65 -10.41 25.53
N THR A 95 4.11 -10.99 24.42
CA THR A 95 5.44 -11.64 24.36
C THR A 95 6.54 -10.63 24.06
N SER A 96 7.77 -10.93 24.48
CA SER A 96 8.93 -10.11 24.18
C SER A 96 10.03 -10.94 23.54
N ARG A 97 10.75 -10.35 22.59
CA ARG A 97 11.88 -10.96 21.88
C ARG A 97 13.10 -10.03 21.96
N PRO A 98 14.33 -10.57 21.85
CA PRO A 98 15.54 -9.75 21.80
C PRO A 98 15.46 -8.68 20.70
N THR A 99 15.95 -7.48 21.01
CA THR A 99 16.16 -6.38 20.06
C THR A 99 17.65 -6.18 19.81
N GLY A 100 17.98 -5.44 18.76
CA GLY A 100 19.31 -5.28 18.20
C GLY A 100 19.33 -5.62 16.70
N TRP A 101 20.49 -5.43 16.07
CA TRP A 101 20.62 -5.65 14.64
C TRP A 101 20.22 -7.08 14.25
N SER A 102 19.27 -7.17 13.32
CA SER A 102 18.69 -8.42 12.82
C SER A 102 18.05 -9.32 13.87
N GLN A 103 17.66 -8.78 15.03
CA GLN A 103 17.05 -9.56 16.11
C GLN A 103 15.53 -9.72 15.93
N PRO A 104 14.93 -10.82 16.42
CA PRO A 104 13.54 -11.16 16.11
C PRO A 104 12.49 -10.24 16.76
N GLY A 105 12.90 -9.40 17.73
CA GLY A 105 12.06 -8.39 18.35
C GLY A 105 12.00 -7.06 17.62
N GLU A 106 12.79 -6.85 16.57
CA GLU A 106 12.74 -5.63 15.76
C GLU A 106 11.35 -5.42 15.12
N CYS A 107 10.94 -4.15 14.97
CA CYS A 107 9.62 -3.77 14.48
C CYS A 107 9.33 -4.35 13.08
N VAL A 108 10.23 -4.10 12.12
CA VAL A 108 10.12 -4.59 10.73
C VAL A 108 10.23 -6.11 10.65
N ILE A 109 11.08 -6.74 11.47
CA ILE A 109 11.26 -8.20 11.48
C ILE A 109 10.01 -8.90 12.05
N SER A 110 9.37 -8.29 13.05
CA SER A 110 8.12 -8.80 13.61
C SER A 110 6.97 -8.68 12.62
N ALA A 111 6.79 -7.50 12.01
CA ALA A 111 5.79 -7.31 10.95
C ALA A 111 5.99 -8.28 9.78
N ASN A 112 7.23 -8.44 9.32
CA ASN A 112 7.58 -9.39 8.27
C ASN A 112 7.21 -10.84 8.64
N ARG A 113 7.55 -11.27 9.86
CA ARG A 113 7.21 -12.61 10.36
C ARG A 113 5.71 -12.86 10.34
N TRP A 114 4.90 -11.89 10.77
CA TRP A 114 3.44 -12.03 10.78
C TRP A 114 2.86 -12.10 9.37
N LEU A 115 3.27 -11.20 8.48
CA LEU A 115 2.83 -11.21 7.08
C LEU A 115 3.21 -12.52 6.37
N ARG A 116 4.41 -13.05 6.63
CA ARG A 116 4.85 -14.35 6.09
C ARG A 116 4.05 -15.53 6.63
N ALA A 117 3.50 -15.45 7.84
CA ALA A 117 2.59 -16.48 8.36
C ALA A 117 1.27 -16.53 7.56
N GLY A 118 0.83 -15.40 6.99
CA GLY A 118 -0.25 -15.33 6.01
C GLY A 118 0.16 -15.69 4.58
N GLY A 119 1.43 -16.05 4.33
CA GLY A 119 1.93 -16.38 3.00
C GLY A 119 2.41 -15.19 2.17
N SER A 120 2.61 -14.01 2.78
CA SER A 120 3.23 -12.88 2.08
C SER A 120 4.65 -13.23 1.62
N ASN A 121 5.01 -12.75 0.42
CA ASN A 121 6.36 -12.89 -0.15
C ASN A 121 7.32 -11.77 0.28
N TRP A 122 6.93 -10.92 1.23
CA TRP A 122 7.75 -9.78 1.65
C TRP A 122 9.18 -10.20 2.02
N VAL A 123 10.13 -9.79 1.18
CA VAL A 123 11.57 -9.95 1.42
C VAL A 123 12.09 -8.67 2.07
N SER A 124 12.04 -8.62 3.40
CA SER A 124 12.52 -7.47 4.17
C SER A 124 14.06 -7.35 4.06
N SER A 125 14.54 -6.41 3.26
CA SER A 125 15.97 -6.19 3.00
C SER A 125 16.28 -4.75 2.57
N GLY A 126 17.55 -4.34 2.72
CA GLY A 126 18.01 -3.02 2.28
C GLY A 126 17.66 -1.90 3.27
N SER A 127 17.19 -0.77 2.74
CA SER A 127 16.83 0.44 3.49
C SER A 127 15.36 0.47 3.95
N PRO A 128 14.96 1.39 4.83
CA PRO A 128 13.56 1.58 5.24
C PRO A 128 12.57 1.75 4.09
N VAL A 129 13.02 2.26 2.95
CA VAL A 129 12.17 2.40 1.75
C VAL A 129 12.29 1.17 0.86
N THR A 130 13.51 0.70 0.55
CA THR A 130 13.67 -0.41 -0.41
C THR A 130 13.16 -1.75 0.11
N THR A 131 13.02 -1.90 1.43
CA THR A 131 12.42 -3.10 2.04
C THR A 131 11.00 -3.37 1.56
N TYR A 132 10.30 -2.33 1.10
CA TYR A 132 8.92 -2.40 0.60
C TYR A 132 8.83 -2.46 -0.93
N SER A 133 9.91 -2.84 -1.64
CA SER A 133 9.96 -2.86 -3.11
C SER A 133 8.89 -3.72 -3.81
N GLN A 134 8.27 -4.66 -3.09
CA GLN A 134 7.18 -5.50 -3.58
C GLN A 134 5.79 -5.00 -3.17
N ALA A 135 5.73 -3.93 -2.37
CA ALA A 135 4.52 -3.35 -1.84
C ALA A 135 4.17 -2.05 -2.56
N LYS A 136 2.89 -1.71 -2.52
CA LYS A 136 2.38 -0.43 -2.98
C LYS A 136 2.43 0.58 -1.83
N ARG A 137 3.01 1.75 -2.10
CA ARG A 137 2.98 2.91 -1.20
C ARG A 137 1.61 3.59 -1.29
N LEU A 138 0.97 3.81 -0.15
CA LEU A 138 -0.38 4.38 -0.04
C LEU A 138 -0.42 5.49 1.03
N PRO A 139 -1.34 6.47 0.90
CA PRO A 139 -1.60 7.40 2.00
C PRO A 139 -2.26 6.64 3.17
N LEU A 140 -2.09 7.14 4.39
CA LEU A 140 -2.71 6.54 5.58
C LEU A 140 -4.23 6.41 5.47
N SER A 141 -4.89 7.37 4.82
CA SER A 141 -6.34 7.37 4.61
C SER A 141 -6.84 6.21 3.74
N ALA A 142 -5.96 5.52 3.01
CA ALA A 142 -6.28 4.35 2.21
C ALA A 142 -5.86 3.03 2.88
N ALA A 143 -5.31 3.09 4.10
CA ALA A 143 -4.86 1.90 4.82
C ALA A 143 -6.04 0.97 5.16
N LEU A 144 -5.79 -0.33 5.10
CA LEU A 144 -6.73 -1.41 5.39
C LEU A 144 -6.07 -2.45 6.32
N PRO A 145 -6.87 -3.31 6.99
CA PRO A 145 -6.32 -4.44 7.72
C PRO A 145 -5.40 -5.31 6.84
N GLY A 146 -4.20 -5.60 7.34
CA GLY A 146 -3.15 -6.29 6.59
C GLY A 146 -2.06 -5.37 6.04
N ASP A 147 -2.31 -4.07 5.92
CA ASP A 147 -1.27 -3.11 5.56
C ASP A 147 -0.26 -2.93 6.70
N VAL A 148 0.95 -2.53 6.31
CA VAL A 148 2.00 -2.12 7.25
C VAL A 148 2.12 -0.60 7.22
N ILE A 149 2.12 0.04 8.38
CA ILE A 149 2.46 1.46 8.49
C ILE A 149 3.93 1.59 8.86
N GLN A 150 4.65 2.43 8.10
CA GLN A 150 6.05 2.78 8.34
C GLN A 150 6.18 4.26 8.67
N PHE A 151 6.90 4.58 9.75
CA PHE A 151 7.45 5.92 9.95
C PHE A 151 8.77 6.03 9.20
N GLU A 152 8.87 7.03 8.33
CA GLU A 152 10.04 7.26 7.47
C GLU A 152 10.64 8.63 7.79
N ASN A 153 11.95 8.69 7.99
CA ASN A 153 12.65 9.95 8.20
C ASN A 153 12.79 10.70 6.87
N LEU A 154 12.34 11.95 6.82
CA LEU A 154 12.34 12.75 5.59
C LEU A 154 13.75 13.18 5.15
N ALA A 155 14.66 13.41 6.09
CA ALA A 155 16.03 13.83 5.81
C ALA A 155 16.96 12.64 5.50
N TYR A 156 16.63 11.46 6.03
CA TYR A 156 17.44 10.25 5.95
C TYR A 156 16.59 9.01 5.63
N PRO A 157 15.90 8.99 4.47
CA PRO A 157 14.92 7.94 4.13
C PRO A 157 15.54 6.54 4.06
N ASP A 158 16.85 6.44 3.81
CA ASP A 158 17.55 5.16 3.67
C ASP A 158 18.21 4.64 4.95
N SER A 159 18.03 5.29 6.10
CA SER A 159 18.72 4.93 7.35
C SER A 159 17.78 4.39 8.43
N TRP A 160 17.96 3.12 8.79
CA TRP A 160 17.29 2.46 9.92
C TRP A 160 17.62 3.09 11.27
N ALA A 161 18.84 3.62 11.42
CA ALA A 161 19.33 4.18 12.67
C ALA A 161 18.68 5.53 13.05
N THR A 162 17.76 6.03 12.22
CA THR A 162 17.11 7.33 12.44
C THR A 162 15.94 7.26 13.40
N GLY A 163 15.43 6.07 13.74
CA GLY A 163 14.25 5.90 14.60
C GLY A 163 12.96 5.62 13.81
N VAL A 164 13.08 4.97 12.66
CA VAL A 164 11.93 4.48 11.90
C VAL A 164 11.16 3.41 12.69
N HIS A 165 9.85 3.30 12.47
CA HIS A 165 9.02 2.32 13.18
C HIS A 165 8.00 1.68 12.25
N THR A 166 7.74 0.39 12.47
CA THR A 166 6.89 -0.45 11.62
C THR A 166 5.76 -1.07 12.44
N MET A 167 4.53 -0.96 11.94
CA MET A 167 3.31 -1.43 12.64
C MET A 167 2.41 -2.19 11.68
N LEU A 168 1.75 -3.25 12.13
CA LEU A 168 0.70 -3.95 11.38
C LEU A 168 -0.65 -3.32 11.67
N VAL A 169 -1.40 -2.94 10.64
CA VAL A 169 -2.80 -2.55 10.75
C VAL A 169 -3.65 -3.81 10.86
N VAL A 170 -4.41 -3.93 11.94
CA VAL A 170 -5.37 -5.03 12.14
C VAL A 170 -6.83 -4.55 12.03
N GLY A 171 -7.06 -3.23 12.10
CA GLY A 171 -8.36 -2.59 11.96
C GLY A 171 -8.22 -1.08 11.71
N VAL A 172 -9.24 -0.48 11.10
CA VAL A 172 -9.40 0.97 10.97
C VAL A 172 -10.74 1.33 11.60
N ASN A 173 -10.74 2.25 12.56
CA ASN A 173 -11.93 2.66 13.29
C ASN A 173 -12.66 3.79 12.54
N ASP A 174 -13.97 3.93 12.80
CA ASP A 174 -14.81 4.94 12.16
C ASP A 174 -14.38 6.39 12.46
N ASP A 175 -13.65 6.61 13.57
CA ASP A 175 -13.13 7.91 13.97
C ASP A 175 -11.75 8.25 13.34
N GLY A 176 -11.25 7.37 12.47
CA GLY A 176 -9.95 7.52 11.80
C GLY A 176 -8.75 7.10 12.64
N THR A 177 -8.95 6.55 13.83
CA THR A 177 -7.88 5.86 14.58
C THR A 177 -7.67 4.44 14.06
N TYR A 178 -6.54 3.84 14.44
CA TYR A 178 -6.14 2.52 13.96
C TYR A 178 -6.09 1.52 15.10
N HIS A 179 -6.56 0.31 14.82
CA HIS A 179 -6.22 -0.86 15.61
C HIS A 179 -4.94 -1.46 15.02
N ILE A 180 -3.85 -1.44 15.80
CA ILE A 180 -2.53 -1.89 15.35
C ILE A 180 -1.92 -2.92 16.29
N ILE A 181 -0.97 -3.69 15.75
CA ILE A 181 -0.04 -4.51 16.53
C ILE A 181 1.38 -4.17 16.09
N HIS A 182 2.28 -3.99 17.05
CA HIS A 182 3.68 -3.61 16.78
C HIS A 182 4.63 -4.10 17.86
N SER A 183 5.93 -4.02 17.57
CA SER A 183 7.03 -4.39 18.49
C SER A 183 8.12 -3.33 18.44
N ASN A 184 8.92 -3.20 19.49
CA ASN A 184 10.09 -2.31 19.52
C ASN A 184 9.81 -0.79 19.49
N PHE A 185 8.61 -0.35 19.88
CA PHE A 185 8.30 1.10 19.89
C PHE A 185 9.15 1.90 20.88
N SER A 186 9.39 1.35 22.07
CA SER A 186 10.20 1.98 23.11
C SER A 186 11.64 1.45 23.18
N GLY A 187 12.12 0.77 22.13
CA GLY A 187 13.43 0.09 22.13
C GLY A 187 13.43 -1.32 22.75
N ALA A 188 12.27 -1.79 23.24
CA ALA A 188 12.08 -3.13 23.77
C ALA A 188 11.20 -3.98 22.85
N GLY A 189 11.58 -5.24 22.60
CA GLY A 189 10.89 -6.13 21.66
C GLY A 189 9.57 -6.72 22.16
N LEU A 190 8.86 -6.00 23.03
CA LEU A 190 7.52 -6.32 23.50
C LEU A 190 6.52 -6.07 22.38
N VAL A 191 5.72 -7.10 22.07
CA VAL A 191 4.60 -6.97 21.13
C VAL A 191 3.40 -6.37 21.85
N THR A 192 2.94 -5.24 21.35
CA THR A 192 1.84 -4.45 21.93
C THR A 192 0.70 -4.33 20.93
N GLU A 193 -0.53 -4.45 21.41
CA GLU A 193 -1.75 -4.18 20.66
C GLU A 193 -2.36 -2.85 21.14
N GLU A 194 -2.74 -2.00 20.20
CA GLU A 194 -3.35 -0.71 20.49
C GLU A 194 -4.64 -0.56 19.68
N LEU A 195 -5.76 -0.33 20.36
CA LEU A 195 -7.09 -0.37 19.74
C LEU A 195 -7.52 0.95 19.08
N ASN A 196 -7.04 2.08 19.60
CA ASN A 196 -7.42 3.42 19.16
C ASN A 196 -6.18 4.28 18.91
N PHE A 197 -5.19 3.70 18.22
CA PHE A 197 -3.92 4.37 18.00
C PHE A 197 -4.07 5.51 17.01
N LYS A 198 -3.68 6.72 17.43
CA LYS A 198 -3.59 7.87 16.55
C LYS A 198 -2.19 7.93 15.96
N ILE A 199 -2.08 7.71 14.66
CA ILE A 199 -0.82 7.81 13.93
C ILE A 199 -0.29 9.25 14.02
N THR A 200 0.77 9.44 14.81
CA THR A 200 1.44 10.73 15.00
C THR A 200 2.94 10.51 14.84
N PRO A 201 3.48 10.60 13.60
CA PRO A 201 4.91 10.43 13.38
C PRO A 201 5.70 11.53 14.13
N PRO A 202 6.93 11.23 14.60
CA PRO A 202 7.80 12.24 15.22
C PRO A 202 8.11 13.40 14.25
N ALA A 203 8.56 14.55 14.78
CA ALA A 203 8.97 15.67 13.94
C ALA A 203 10.09 15.25 12.95
N GLY A 204 9.92 15.61 11.67
CA GLY A 204 10.85 15.21 10.60
C GLY A 204 10.59 13.80 10.03
N PHE A 205 9.50 13.15 10.44
CA PHE A 205 9.03 11.89 9.87
C PHE A 205 7.71 12.06 9.16
N GLN A 206 7.47 11.20 8.16
CA GLN A 206 6.15 10.93 7.60
C GLN A 206 5.69 9.54 7.99
N ALA A 207 4.40 9.30 7.89
CA ALA A 207 3.80 7.99 8.09
C ALA A 207 3.13 7.51 6.79
N VAL A 208 3.40 6.27 6.41
CA VAL A 208 3.07 5.73 5.09
C VAL A 208 2.49 4.34 5.25
N ALA A 209 1.45 4.01 4.49
CA ALA A 209 0.91 2.65 4.43
C ALA A 209 1.54 1.88 3.26
N TRP A 210 1.85 0.61 3.49
CA TRP A 210 2.44 -0.31 2.52
C TRP A 210 1.55 -1.54 2.37
N ARG A 211 1.08 -1.77 1.14
CA ARG A 211 0.19 -2.90 0.80
C ARG A 211 0.91 -3.96 -0.01
N PHE A 212 0.91 -5.19 0.48
CA PHE A 212 1.48 -6.39 -0.15
C PHE A 212 0.40 -7.31 -0.73
#